data_AF-A0A7W8JTV1-F1
#
_entry.id   AF-A0A7W8JTV1-F1
#
_cell.length_a   1.000
_cell.length_b   1.000
_cell.length_c   1.000
_cell.angle_alpha   90.00
_cell.angle_beta   90.00
_cell.angle_gamma   90.00
#
_symmetry.space_group_name_H-M   'P 1'
#
loop_
_entity.id
_entity.type
_entity.pdbx_description
1 polymer ?
#
loop_
_entity_poly.entity_id
_entity_poly.type
_entity_poly.pdbx_seq_one_letter_code
_entity_poly.pdbx_strand_id
1 'polypeptide(L)' 'MNSDPQSVRDVKARARAIHDELKRQGHADVAYGNCLHQVAVQDGYRNWHTYSAKLRADAGLSKVKRTA' A
#
# COMPACT_ATOMS: atom_id res chain seq x y z
N MET A 1 11.26 10.52 11.04
CA MET A 1 9.86 10.08 10.88
C MET A 1 9.52 10.05 9.40
N ASN A 2 9.57 8.88 8.76
CA ASN A 2 9.05 8.77 7.39
C ASN A 2 7.53 8.61 7.50
N SER A 3 6.84 9.73 7.62
CA SER A 3 5.38 9.78 7.55
C SER A 3 5.00 9.36 6.13
N ASP A 4 4.50 8.13 5.98
CA ASP A 4 3.88 7.72 4.73
C ASP A 4 2.82 8.77 4.34
N PRO A 5 2.76 9.19 3.07
CA PRO A 5 1.80 10.17 2.63
C PRO A 5 0.38 9.64 2.83
N GLN A 6 -0.60 10.54 2.92
CA GLN A 6 -1.99 10.16 3.19
C GLN A 6 -2.48 9.10 2.20
N SER A 7 -2.14 9.23 0.92
CA SER A 7 -2.45 8.26 -0.12
C SER A 7 -1.95 6.84 0.18
N VAL A 8 -0.74 6.67 0.74
CA VAL A 8 -0.22 5.37 1.18
C VAL A 8 -0.94 4.87 2.42
N ARG A 9 -1.32 5.77 3.34
CA ARG A 9 -2.09 5.42 4.56
C ARG A 9 -3.48 4.92 4.20
N ASP A 10 -4.13 5.54 3.22
CA ASP A 10 -5.47 5.15 2.75
C ASP A 10 -5.45 3.74 2.15
N VAL A 11 -4.45 3.41 1.34
CA VAL A 11 -4.30 2.05 0.80
C VAL A 11 -3.99 1.04 1.90
N LYS A 12 -3.13 1.40 2.87
CA LYS A 12 -2.88 0.54 4.04
C LYS A 12 -4.13 0.29 4.86
N ALA A 13 -5.00 1.28 5.01
CA ALA A 13 -6.29 1.16 5.70
C ALA A 13 -7.25 0.23 4.96
N ARG A 14 -7.38 0.36 3.62
CA ARG A 14 -8.15 -0.57 2.78
C ARG A 14 -7.65 -2.01 2.91
N ALA A 15 -6.33 -2.22 2.77
CA ALA A 15 -5.72 -3.54 2.94
C ALA A 15 -5.92 -4.10 4.35
N ARG A 16 -5.96 -3.24 5.37
CA ARG A 16 -6.20 -3.65 6.75
C ARG A 16 -7.63 -4.11 6.96
N ALA A 17 -8.60 -3.38 6.42
CA ALA A 17 -10.00 -3.78 6.45
C ALA A 17 -10.22 -5.15 5.77
N ILE A 18 -9.60 -5.38 4.60
CA ILE A 18 -9.64 -6.68 3.92
C ILE A 18 -9.02 -7.78 4.76
N HIS A 19 -7.84 -7.54 5.33
CA HIS A 19 -7.14 -8.51 6.18
C HIS A 19 -7.95 -8.87 7.43
N ASP A 20 -8.54 -7.88 8.09
CA ASP A 20 -9.34 -8.12 9.29
C ASP A 20 -10.65 -8.85 8.94
N GLU A 21 -11.23 -8.60 7.76
CA GLU A 21 -12.35 -9.37 7.23
C GLU A 21 -11.98 -10.83 6.95
N LEU A 22 -10.86 -11.07 6.27
CA LEU A 22 -10.37 -12.42 5.98
C LEU A 22 -10.10 -13.21 7.27
N LYS A 23 -9.55 -12.54 8.30
CA LYS A 23 -9.40 -13.15 9.63
C LYS A 23 -10.73 -13.53 10.26
N ARG A 24 -11.76 -12.69 10.14
CA ARG A 24 -13.11 -13.00 10.64
C ARG A 24 -13.73 -14.20 9.91
N GLN A 25 -13.39 -14.38 8.64
CA GLN A 25 -13.84 -15.52 7.82
C GLN A 25 -13.04 -16.82 8.08
N GLY A 26 -12.04 -16.79 8.97
CA GLY A 26 -11.21 -17.96 9.29
C GLY A 26 -9.94 -18.08 8.45
N HIS A 27 -9.67 -17.14 7.54
CA HIS A 27 -8.45 -17.06 6.73
C HIS A 27 -7.32 -16.36 7.49
N ALA A 28 -6.96 -16.89 8.66
CA ALA A 28 -5.93 -16.32 9.53
C ALA A 28 -4.50 -16.46 8.96
N ASP A 29 -4.32 -17.32 7.96
CA ASP A 29 -3.08 -17.58 7.23
C ASP A 29 -2.74 -16.49 6.19
N VAL A 30 -3.72 -15.67 5.80
CA VAL A 30 -3.50 -14.61 4.82
C VAL A 30 -2.66 -13.48 5.43
N ALA A 31 -1.43 -13.35 4.93
CA ALA A 31 -0.54 -12.28 5.33
C ALA A 31 -1.04 -10.90 4.87
N TYR A 32 -0.90 -9.88 5.71
CA TYR A 32 -1.24 -8.49 5.37
C TYR A 32 -0.56 -7.98 4.08
N GLY A 33 0.65 -8.46 3.78
CA GLY A 33 1.35 -8.15 2.53
C GLY A 33 0.61 -8.62 1.27
N ASN A 34 -0.11 -9.74 1.35
CA ASN A 34 -0.95 -10.23 0.25
C ASN A 34 -2.16 -9.33 0.05
N CYS A 35 -2.78 -8.82 1.11
CA CYS A 35 -3.87 -7.85 1.02
C CYS A 35 -3.41 -6.54 0.37
N LEU A 36 -2.22 -6.05 0.71
CA LEU A 36 -1.63 -4.88 0.05
C LEU A 36 -1.36 -5.12 -1.44
N HIS A 37 -0.86 -6.32 -1.78
CA HIS A 37 -0.66 -6.71 -3.17
C HIS A 37 -1.99 -6.76 -3.94
N GLN A 38 -3.03 -7.33 -3.35
CA GLN A 38 -4.36 -7.42 -3.96
C GLN A 38 -4.97 -6.04 -4.21
N VAL A 39 -4.88 -5.10 -3.26
CA VAL A 39 -5.35 -3.73 -3.48
C VAL A 39 -4.56 -3.05 -4.60
N ALA A 40 -3.24 -3.25 -4.66
CA ALA A 40 -2.42 -2.71 -5.74
C ALA A 40 -2.85 -3.26 -7.12
N VAL A 41 -3.13 -4.56 -7.21
CA VAL A 41 -3.60 -5.20 -8.46
C VAL A 41 -4.98 -4.69 -8.87
N GLN A 42 -5.90 -4.50 -7.91
CA GLN A 42 -7.22 -3.88 -8.17
C GLN A 42 -7.11 -2.46 -8.73
N ASP A 43 -6.12 -1.70 -8.25
CA ASP A 43 -5.85 -0.34 -8.71
C ASP A 43 -4.97 -0.31 -9.98
N GLY A 44 -4.71 -1.47 -10.62
CA GLY A 44 -4.01 -1.58 -11.92
C GLY A 44 -2.49 -1.70 -11.84
N TYR A 45 -1.92 -1.96 -10.66
CA TYR A 45 -0.47 -2.06 -10.45
C TYR A 45 -0.02 -3.52 -10.30
N ARG A 46 1.18 -3.82 -10.80
CA ARG A 46 1.76 -5.18 -10.70
C ARG A 46 1.95 -5.66 -9.26
N ASN A 47 2.28 -4.77 -8.34
CA ASN A 47 2.48 -5.10 -6.93
C ASN A 47 2.43 -3.84 -6.05
N TRP A 48 2.33 -4.07 -4.73
CA TRP A 48 2.36 -3.02 -3.72
C TRP A 48 3.63 -2.15 -3.75
N HIS A 49 4.78 -2.71 -4.09
CA HIS A 49 6.03 -1.95 -4.13
C HIS A 49 5.97 -0.84 -5.18
N THR A 50 5.59 -1.19 -6.42
CA THR A 50 5.39 -0.23 -7.52
C THR A 50 4.31 0.78 -7.17
N TYR A 51 3.18 0.32 -6.62
CA TYR A 51 2.08 1.21 -6.28
C TYR A 51 2.47 2.22 -5.19
N SER A 52 3.03 1.74 -4.08
CA SER A 52 3.45 2.61 -2.98
C SER A 52 4.60 3.54 -3.35
N ALA A 53 5.46 3.17 -4.29
CA ALA A 53 6.47 4.06 -4.85
C ALA A 53 5.81 5.20 -5.65
N LYS A 54 4.82 4.90 -6.50
CA LYS A 54 4.05 5.92 -7.23
C LYS A 54 3.32 6.87 -6.28
N LEU A 55 2.64 6.34 -5.26
CA LEU A 55 1.93 7.16 -4.27
C LEU A 55 2.87 8.10 -3.49
N ARG A 56 4.09 7.64 -3.17
CA ARG A 56 5.12 8.49 -2.57
C ARG A 56 5.67 9.52 -3.55
N ALA A 57 5.86 9.15 -4.81
CA ALA A 57 6.28 10.08 -5.85
C ALA A 57 5.26 11.22 -6.03
N ASP A 58 3.97 10.87 -6.10
CA ASP A 58 2.87 11.83 -6.27
C ASP A 58 2.72 12.77 -5.06
N ALA A 59 3.10 12.30 -3.87
CA ALA A 59 3.16 13.11 -2.67
C ALA A 59 4.43 13.97 -2.56
N GLY A 60 5.28 14.00 -3.60
CA GLY A 60 6.54 14.74 -3.59
C GLY A 60 7.62 14.11 -2.70
N LEU A 61 7.43 12.86 -2.25
CA LEU A 61 8.36 12.12 -1.38
C LEU A 61 9.28 11.17 -2.16
N SER A 62 9.25 11.22 -3.50
CA SER A 62 10.27 10.55 -4.31
C SER A 62 11.64 11.07 -3.89
N LYS A 63 12.59 10.17 -3.61
CA LYS A 63 14.00 10.49 -3.39
C LYS A 63 14.63 10.98 -4.70
N VAL A 64 14.14 12.07 -5.26
CA VAL A 64 14.88 12.81 -6.28
C VAL A 64 15.85 13.67 -5.49
N LYS A 65 17.14 13.33 -5.56
CA LYS A 65 18.19 14.31 -5.30
C LYS A 65 17.85 15.53 -6.15
N ARG A 66 17.37 16.61 -5.54
CA ARG A 66 17.43 17.94 -6.16
C ARG A 66 18.90 18.31 -6.22
N THR A 67 19.58 17.89 -7.28
CA THR A 67 20.76 18.61 -7.78
C THR A 67 20.22 19.68 -8.70
N ALA A 68 20.10 20.89 -8.15
CA ALA A 68 20.09 22.15 -8.88
C ALA A 68 21.16 23.02 -8.22
#